data_AF-A0A923USH2-F1
#
_entry.id   AF-A0A923USH2-F1
#
_cell.length_a   1.000
_cell.length_b   1.000
_cell.length_c   1.000
_cell.angle_alpha   90.00
_cell.angle_beta   90.00
_cell.angle_gamma   90.00
#
_symmetry.space_group_name_H-M   'P 1'
#
loop_
_entity.id
_entity.type
_entity.pdbx_description
1 polymer ?
#
loop_
_entity_poly.entity_id
_entity_poly.type
_entity_poly.pdbx_seq_one_letter_code
_entity_poly.pdbx_strand_id
1 'polypeptide(L)'
;MKKIILSLLLVYSSTIGFGQENIFTNLPTITYENLTIPQKELYNKIQAQGVYSAIKFVQTGAIQTIASTGKLKITLPFLFCNNMTFTVSDIRYTNANNFYWVGKAINTNDTNCATGNFTLMKNNGKFIGHLSLEDKSYELFDLTGGIQVICTTILAGIGKDCATASTQAITTTACQAPGNCTDNKTKVLVLYTPAAAAIESDMNGRAALAINQLNQNWLNSGINNAVSLASVQPLSFTETVNYSNDIDNLALNSSAQFLRNLYMAEIVVLLTDGNYNGIAGIVKTVDASCTEAFAIVELKYSTTARYTFAHEVSHLFGARHDDTPVITNAKGYNFKTGTGIFGWGGKNRATLMSTGNGSALTPTNGVRIEHTSNPSVNYLGVATGDATHDNATKVSSNINKIADFYQDPIPNSTFCNLNRIGSTCLTGQASQFYCSVIYCTNVIGYTYTWFISPDAFTWTQKAVNVIYLLRLPIGIIM
;
A
#
# COMPACT_ATOMS: atom_id res chain seq x y z
N MET A 1 53.87 -8.44 53.49
CA MET A 1 52.50 -7.93 53.22
C MET A 1 52.56 -6.94 52.05
N LYS A 2 52.12 -7.34 50.86
CA LYS A 2 52.07 -6.47 49.67
C LYS A 2 50.71 -5.74 49.65
N LYS A 3 50.73 -4.41 49.62
CA LYS A 3 49.53 -3.56 49.50
C LYS A 3 49.08 -3.55 48.04
N ILE A 4 47.86 -4.00 47.78
CA ILE A 4 47.20 -3.93 46.48
C ILE A 4 46.44 -2.60 46.43
N ILE A 5 46.78 -1.74 45.47
CA ILE A 5 46.05 -0.51 45.16
C ILE A 5 44.93 -0.89 44.19
N LEU A 6 43.68 -0.76 44.62
CA LEU A 6 42.50 -0.98 43.80
C LEU A 6 42.12 0.36 43.15
N SER A 7 42.44 0.53 41.88
CA SER A 7 41.98 1.66 41.06
C SER A 7 40.53 1.42 40.63
N LEU A 8 39.60 2.17 41.23
CA LEU A 8 38.19 2.21 40.82
C LEU A 8 38.10 2.98 39.49
N LEU A 9 37.92 2.25 38.39
CA LEU A 9 37.58 2.85 37.10
C LEU A 9 36.08 3.18 37.11
N LEU A 10 35.73 4.45 37.36
CA LEU A 10 34.35 4.93 37.14
C LEU A 10 34.09 5.00 35.63
N VAL A 11 33.38 4.01 35.11
CA VAL A 11 32.79 4.06 33.76
C VAL A 11 31.57 4.97 33.85
N TYR A 12 31.71 6.21 33.40
CA TYR A 12 30.58 7.07 33.09
C TYR A 12 29.84 6.46 31.90
N SER A 13 28.80 5.66 32.15
CA SER A 13 27.80 5.35 31.15
C SER A 13 26.98 6.62 30.91
N SER A 14 27.38 7.43 29.95
CA SER A 14 26.47 8.42 29.37
C SER A 14 25.34 7.66 28.68
N THR A 15 24.22 7.52 29.38
CA THR A 15 22.95 7.21 28.73
C THR A 15 22.63 8.41 27.84
N ILE A 16 23.04 8.34 26.57
CA ILE A 16 22.51 9.23 25.55
C ILE A 16 21.01 8.90 25.48
N GLY A 17 20.20 9.71 26.16
CA GLY A 17 18.76 9.68 25.97
C GLY A 17 18.50 10.10 24.55
N PHE A 18 18.28 9.15 23.64
CA PHE A 18 17.71 9.45 22.34
C PHE A 18 16.29 9.95 22.60
N GLY A 19 16.13 11.27 22.70
CA GLY A 19 14.82 11.89 22.62
C GLY A 19 14.19 11.47 21.29
N GLN A 20 12.98 10.93 21.31
CA GLN A 20 12.29 10.56 20.09
C GLN A 20 12.03 11.83 19.27
N GLU A 21 12.77 11.98 18.18
CA GLU A 21 12.68 13.15 17.29
C GLU A 21 11.37 13.14 16.49
N ASN A 22 10.88 14.34 16.17
CA ASN A 22 9.70 14.54 15.36
C ASN A 22 10.07 14.38 13.87
N ILE A 23 9.31 13.61 13.10
CA ILE A 23 9.61 13.40 11.68
C ILE A 23 9.46 14.67 10.85
N PHE A 24 8.56 15.58 11.25
CA PHE A 24 8.26 16.78 10.49
C PHE A 24 8.60 18.04 11.29
N THR A 25 9.32 18.95 10.65
CA THR A 25 9.47 20.33 11.11
C THR A 25 8.44 21.19 10.39
N ASN A 26 7.55 21.85 11.13
CA ASN A 26 6.60 22.81 10.56
C ASN A 26 7.33 24.06 10.04
N LEU A 27 6.99 24.53 8.83
CA LEU A 27 7.61 25.71 8.22
C LEU A 27 6.58 26.85 8.04
N PRO A 28 6.09 27.47 9.13
CA PRO A 28 4.97 28.43 9.06
C PRO A 28 5.33 29.75 8.37
N THR A 29 6.62 30.06 8.21
CA THR A 29 7.12 31.28 7.55
C THR A 29 7.25 31.14 6.04
N ILE A 30 7.26 29.91 5.53
CA ILE A 30 7.31 29.65 4.08
C ILE A 30 5.91 29.83 3.51
N THR A 31 5.82 30.63 2.46
CA THR A 31 4.62 30.88 1.68
C THR A 31 4.87 30.55 0.21
N TYR A 32 3.80 30.54 -0.60
CA TYR A 32 3.90 30.33 -2.05
C TYR A 32 4.92 31.28 -2.71
N GLU A 33 5.03 32.53 -2.24
CA GLU A 33 5.96 33.51 -2.81
C GLU A 33 7.43 33.21 -2.53
N ASN A 34 7.73 32.39 -1.51
CA ASN A 34 9.08 31.97 -1.21
C ASN A 34 9.54 30.79 -2.07
N LEU A 35 8.65 30.16 -2.84
CA LEU A 35 8.95 29.01 -3.67
C LEU A 35 9.68 29.42 -4.95
N THR A 36 10.64 28.59 -5.38
CA THR A 36 11.27 28.67 -6.71
C THR A 36 10.26 28.36 -7.81
N ILE A 37 10.57 28.71 -9.07
CA ILE A 37 9.69 28.44 -10.21
C ILE A 37 9.31 26.94 -10.31
N PRO A 38 10.25 25.98 -10.24
CA PRO A 38 9.90 24.56 -10.27
C PRO A 38 9.02 24.12 -9.08
N GLN A 39 9.26 24.68 -7.88
CA GLN A 39 8.43 24.40 -6.72
C GLN A 39 7.00 24.95 -6.88
N LYS A 40 6.86 26.14 -7.47
CA LYS A 40 5.55 26.75 -7.79
C LYS A 40 4.79 25.89 -8.79
N GLU A 41 5.45 25.36 -9.82
CA GLU A 41 4.81 24.44 -10.77
C GLU A 41 4.26 23.19 -10.08
N LEU A 42 5.05 22.52 -9.23
CA LEU A 42 4.60 21.35 -8.47
C LEU A 42 3.46 21.69 -7.51
N TYR A 43 3.57 22.81 -6.79
CA TYR A 43 2.52 23.30 -5.90
C TYR A 43 1.21 23.55 -6.64
N ASN A 44 1.27 24.21 -7.81
CA ASN A 44 0.10 24.51 -8.62
C ASN A 44 -0.60 23.24 -9.13
N LYS A 45 0.17 22.20 -9.49
CA LYS A 45 -0.40 20.89 -9.81
C LYS A 45 -1.18 20.29 -8.64
N ILE A 46 -0.56 20.26 -7.45
CA ILE A 46 -1.21 19.76 -6.23
C ILE A 46 -2.49 20.54 -5.92
N GLN A 47 -2.45 21.87 -6.03
CA GLN A 47 -3.62 22.71 -5.83
C GLN A 47 -4.72 22.45 -6.87
N ALA A 48 -4.34 22.20 -8.14
CA ALA A 48 -5.26 21.92 -9.22
C ALA A 48 -6.06 20.61 -9.04
N GLN A 49 -5.63 19.70 -8.16
CA GLN A 49 -6.40 18.50 -7.82
C GLN A 49 -7.75 18.82 -7.15
N GLY A 50 -7.89 20.02 -6.56
CA GLY A 50 -9.18 20.53 -6.07
C GLY A 50 -9.77 19.81 -4.85
N VAL A 51 -9.04 18.88 -4.23
CA VAL A 51 -9.50 18.05 -3.10
C VAL A 51 -8.89 18.44 -1.76
N TYR A 52 -8.14 19.55 -1.68
CA TYR A 52 -7.45 19.96 -0.46
C TYR A 52 -8.01 21.25 0.11
N SER A 53 -8.41 21.25 1.39
CA SER A 53 -8.89 22.44 2.10
C SER A 53 -7.77 23.32 2.64
N ALA A 54 -6.58 22.75 2.82
CA ALA A 54 -5.41 23.45 3.31
C ALA A 54 -4.13 22.75 2.85
N ILE A 55 -3.12 23.55 2.51
CA ILE A 55 -1.77 23.08 2.16
C ILE A 55 -0.80 23.75 3.13
N LYS A 56 0.02 22.96 3.84
CA LYS A 56 0.96 23.44 4.86
C LYS A 56 2.37 22.95 4.57
N PHE A 57 3.36 23.85 4.65
CA PHE A 57 4.75 23.54 4.38
C PHE A 57 5.42 22.86 5.57
N VAL A 58 6.17 21.79 5.28
CA VAL A 58 6.96 21.05 6.27
C VAL A 58 8.30 20.66 5.67
N GLN A 59 9.24 20.29 6.54
CA GLN A 59 10.48 19.61 6.18
C GLN A 59 10.49 18.23 6.83
N THR A 60 10.84 17.21 6.06
CA THR A 60 10.94 15.83 6.54
C THR A 60 12.35 15.55 7.05
N GLY A 61 12.46 14.99 8.26
CA GLY A 61 13.71 14.55 8.86
C GLY A 61 14.23 13.22 8.31
N ALA A 62 15.43 12.84 8.72
CA ALA A 62 16.05 11.59 8.28
C ALA A 62 15.40 10.38 8.97
N ILE A 63 14.69 9.55 8.19
CA ILE A 63 13.93 8.41 8.72
C ILE A 63 14.80 7.43 9.52
N GLN A 64 16.06 7.22 9.12
CA GLN A 64 16.99 6.29 9.78
C GLN A 64 17.24 6.68 11.24
N THR A 65 17.40 7.98 11.49
CA THR A 65 17.64 8.50 12.85
C THR A 65 16.35 8.41 13.67
N ILE A 66 15.26 8.88 13.08
CA ILE A 66 14.00 9.15 13.77
C ILE A 66 13.22 7.88 14.09
N ALA A 67 13.21 6.91 13.17
CA ALA A 67 12.46 5.66 13.31
C ALA A 67 13.32 4.48 13.79
N SER A 68 14.59 4.70 14.16
CA SER A 68 15.51 3.67 14.66
C SER A 68 14.97 2.83 15.83
N THR A 69 14.06 3.40 16.61
CA THR A 69 13.41 2.73 17.76
C THR A 69 12.15 1.93 17.38
N GLY A 70 11.84 1.82 16.08
CA GLY A 70 10.58 1.25 15.60
C GLY A 70 9.36 2.12 15.88
N LYS A 71 9.56 3.35 16.36
CA LYS A 71 8.49 4.32 16.60
C LYS A 71 8.84 5.66 15.97
N LEU A 72 7.82 6.35 15.49
CA LEU A 72 7.95 7.66 14.85
C LEU A 72 6.92 8.61 15.45
N LYS A 73 7.37 9.81 15.83
CA LYS A 73 6.50 10.84 16.40
C LYS A 73 6.16 11.88 15.35
N ILE A 74 4.88 12.23 15.27
CA ILE A 74 4.38 13.37 14.48
C ILE A 74 3.84 14.41 15.46
N THR A 75 4.43 15.60 15.45
CA THR A 75 3.95 16.76 16.21
C THR A 75 3.80 17.95 15.28
N LEU A 76 2.57 18.24 14.88
CA LEU A 76 2.25 19.30 13.93
C LEU A 76 1.00 20.06 14.42
N PRO A 77 1.09 21.38 14.64
CA PRO A 77 0.04 22.15 15.30
C PRO A 77 -1.25 22.28 14.49
N PHE A 78 -1.19 22.04 13.18
CA PHE A 78 -2.34 22.13 12.28
C PHE A 78 -3.07 20.80 12.06
N LEU A 79 -2.54 19.68 12.58
CA LEU A 79 -3.24 18.40 12.51
C LEU A 79 -4.35 18.34 13.56
N PHE A 80 -5.42 17.62 13.25
CA PHE A 80 -6.51 17.36 14.19
C PHE A 80 -5.99 16.66 15.46
N CYS A 81 -5.16 15.64 15.27
CA CYS A 81 -4.37 15.03 16.34
C CYS A 81 -2.93 15.55 16.25
N ASN A 82 -2.65 16.64 16.97
CA ASN A 82 -1.42 17.40 16.83
C ASN A 82 -0.17 16.73 17.43
N ASN A 83 -0.32 15.62 18.16
CA ASN A 83 0.76 14.86 18.77
C ASN A 83 0.40 13.37 18.79
N MET A 84 1.02 12.59 17.90
CA MET A 84 0.79 11.16 17.77
C MET A 84 2.12 10.42 17.64
N THR A 85 2.20 9.25 18.28
CA THR A 85 3.33 8.32 18.13
C THR A 85 2.85 7.07 17.40
N PHE A 86 3.47 6.81 16.25
CA PHE A 86 3.21 5.65 15.42
C PHE A 86 4.24 4.57 15.74
N THR A 87 3.78 3.33 15.84
CA THR A 87 4.64 2.15 15.92
C THR A 87 4.72 1.51 14.54
N VAL A 88 5.92 1.16 14.11
CA VAL A 88 6.17 0.56 12.80
C VAL A 88 5.36 -0.72 12.62
N SER A 89 4.76 -0.89 11.44
CA SER A 89 4.06 -2.11 11.03
C SER A 89 4.71 -2.76 9.82
N ASP A 90 5.28 -1.98 8.90
CA ASP A 90 6.13 -2.47 7.81
C ASP A 90 7.21 -1.41 7.51
N ILE A 91 8.40 -1.87 7.14
CA ILE A 91 9.51 -1.01 6.72
C ILE A 91 10.36 -1.74 5.67
N ARG A 92 10.61 -1.05 4.55
CA ARG A 92 11.51 -1.51 3.50
C ARG A 92 12.47 -0.39 3.21
N TYR A 93 13.73 -0.60 3.54
CA TYR A 93 14.77 0.40 3.39
C TYR A 93 15.85 -0.10 2.45
N THR A 94 15.99 0.55 1.31
CA THR A 94 17.09 0.28 0.37
C THR A 94 18.23 1.27 0.60
N ASN A 95 17.90 2.56 0.66
CA ASN A 95 18.83 3.64 0.95
C ASN A 95 18.08 4.93 1.31
N ALA A 96 18.80 6.01 1.61
CA ALA A 96 18.23 7.29 2.07
C ALA A 96 17.37 8.01 1.03
N ASN A 97 17.34 7.52 -0.22
CA ASN A 97 16.52 8.03 -1.32
C ASN A 97 15.40 7.06 -1.71
N ASN A 98 15.41 5.84 -1.19
CA ASN A 98 14.50 4.75 -1.54
C ASN A 98 14.12 3.96 -0.29
N PHE A 99 12.99 4.34 0.30
CA PHE A 99 12.43 3.64 1.44
C PHE A 99 10.91 3.71 1.49
N TYR A 100 10.34 2.80 2.25
CA TYR A 100 8.93 2.69 2.59
C TYR A 100 8.83 2.46 4.09
N TRP A 101 7.98 3.23 4.76
CA TRP A 101 7.73 3.12 6.18
C TRP A 101 6.24 3.23 6.43
N VAL A 102 5.67 2.27 7.16
CA VAL A 102 4.29 2.32 7.64
C VAL A 102 4.27 2.16 9.13
N GLY A 103 3.40 2.93 9.77
CA GLY A 103 3.12 2.75 11.17
C GLY A 103 1.67 3.01 11.53
N LYS A 104 1.29 2.45 12.67
CA LYS A 104 -0.03 2.60 13.27
C LYS A 104 0.10 3.27 14.62
N ALA A 105 -0.82 4.15 14.93
CA ALA A 105 -0.97 4.74 16.25
C ALA A 105 -2.28 4.26 16.84
N ILE A 106 -2.24 3.82 18.10
CA ILE A 106 -3.42 3.53 18.92
C ILE A 106 -3.22 4.30 20.23
N ASN A 107 -4.15 5.20 20.55
CA ASN A 107 -4.16 5.98 21.77
C ASN A 107 -5.46 5.67 22.54
N THR A 108 -5.34 4.87 23.60
CA THR A 108 -6.49 4.49 24.42
C THR A 108 -6.98 5.60 25.34
N ASN A 109 -6.19 6.67 25.52
CA ASN A 109 -6.48 7.75 26.46
C ASN A 109 -7.17 8.95 25.82
N ASP A 110 -7.16 9.04 24.49
CA ASP A 110 -7.83 10.11 23.74
C ASP A 110 -8.83 9.51 22.76
N THR A 111 -10.12 9.61 23.09
CA THR A 111 -11.20 9.07 22.27
C THR A 111 -11.37 9.84 20.95
N ASN A 112 -10.91 11.09 20.87
CA ASN A 112 -10.96 11.88 19.64
C ASN A 112 -9.77 11.57 18.73
N CYS A 113 -8.65 11.12 19.27
CA CYS A 113 -7.43 10.79 18.53
C CYS A 113 -6.97 9.35 18.79
N ALA A 114 -7.91 8.40 18.74
CA ALA A 114 -7.67 7.05 19.19
C ALA A 114 -6.84 6.20 18.22
N THR A 115 -6.87 6.52 16.93
CA THR A 115 -6.26 5.72 15.86
C THR A 115 -5.65 6.59 14.78
N GLY A 116 -4.54 6.10 14.23
CA GLY A 116 -3.95 6.67 13.03
C GLY A 116 -3.16 5.64 12.24
N ASN A 117 -3.09 5.83 10.94
CA ASN A 117 -2.22 5.09 10.03
C ASN A 117 -1.36 6.10 9.28
N PHE A 118 -0.06 5.84 9.19
CA PHE A 118 0.87 6.70 8.48
C PHE A 118 1.73 5.87 7.54
N THR A 119 1.70 6.24 6.27
CA THR A 119 2.59 5.70 5.23
C THR A 119 3.48 6.82 4.72
N LEU A 120 4.79 6.62 4.81
CA LEU A 120 5.80 7.52 4.30
C LEU A 120 6.72 6.78 3.34
N MET A 121 6.91 7.37 2.17
CA MET A 121 7.77 6.84 1.14
C MET A 121 8.74 7.89 0.68
N LYS A 122 9.92 7.41 0.29
CA LYS A 122 10.82 8.16 -0.57
C LYS A 122 11.16 7.28 -1.74
N ASN A 123 10.89 7.75 -2.96
CA ASN A 123 11.17 7.02 -4.19
C ASN A 123 12.02 7.92 -5.10
N ASN A 124 13.20 7.44 -5.51
CA ASN A 124 14.15 8.23 -6.30
C ASN A 124 14.40 9.64 -5.75
N GLY A 125 14.49 9.74 -4.42
CA GLY A 125 14.78 11.00 -3.74
C GLY A 125 13.56 11.88 -3.43
N LYS A 126 12.37 11.55 -3.92
CA LYS A 126 11.14 12.33 -3.68
C LYS A 126 10.25 11.70 -2.62
N PHE A 127 9.75 12.51 -1.69
CA PHE A 127 8.79 12.07 -0.68
C PHE A 127 7.36 12.00 -1.23
N ILE A 128 6.63 10.99 -0.77
CA ILE A 128 5.17 10.93 -0.86
C ILE A 128 4.62 10.19 0.36
N GLY A 129 3.41 10.50 0.79
CA GLY A 129 2.82 9.81 1.92
C GLY A 129 1.34 10.07 2.12
N HIS A 130 0.75 9.25 2.97
CA HIS A 130 -0.64 9.36 3.41
C HIS A 130 -0.71 9.21 4.91
N LEU A 131 -1.49 10.08 5.56
CA LEU A 131 -1.73 10.06 6.99
C LEU A 131 -3.25 10.08 7.21
N SER A 132 -3.76 9.04 7.87
CA SER A 132 -5.12 8.99 8.38
C SER A 132 -5.10 9.13 9.89
N LEU A 133 -5.93 10.02 10.43
CA LEU A 133 -6.11 10.28 11.86
C LEU A 133 -7.62 10.28 12.15
N GLU A 134 -8.12 9.20 12.72
CA GLU A 134 -9.56 8.93 12.78
C GLU A 134 -10.26 9.14 11.43
N ASP A 135 -11.12 10.15 11.32
CA ASP A 135 -11.90 10.50 10.14
C ASP A 135 -11.24 11.59 9.27
N LYS A 136 -10.02 11.99 9.59
CA LYS A 136 -9.24 12.98 8.85
C LYS A 136 -8.18 12.30 7.99
N SER A 137 -7.95 12.88 6.81
CA SER A 137 -6.99 12.39 5.82
C SER A 137 -6.07 13.53 5.41
N TYR A 138 -4.80 13.20 5.27
CA TYR A 138 -3.76 14.11 4.85
C TYR A 138 -2.84 13.41 3.84
N GLU A 139 -2.35 14.15 2.86
CA GLU A 139 -1.39 13.66 1.88
C GLU A 139 -0.12 14.52 1.90
N LEU A 140 1.03 13.86 1.75
CA LEU A 140 2.34 14.48 1.72
C LEU A 140 2.87 14.48 0.28
N PHE A 141 3.32 15.63 -0.20
CA PHE A 141 3.98 15.78 -1.49
C PHE A 141 5.33 16.47 -1.34
N ASP A 142 6.30 16.08 -2.17
CA ASP A 142 7.60 16.73 -2.25
C ASP A 142 7.61 17.83 -3.32
N LEU A 143 7.98 19.04 -2.91
CA LEU A 143 8.20 20.15 -3.84
C LEU A 143 9.66 20.19 -4.32
N THR A 144 10.50 19.25 -3.89
CA THR A 144 11.96 19.21 -4.07
C THR A 144 12.69 20.28 -3.26
N GLY A 145 14.03 20.18 -3.19
CA GLY A 145 14.86 21.12 -2.43
C GLY A 145 14.68 21.02 -0.91
N GLY A 146 14.17 19.89 -0.42
CA GLY A 146 13.94 19.67 1.02
C GLY A 146 12.65 20.26 1.57
N ILE A 147 11.77 20.79 0.72
CA ILE A 147 10.46 21.33 1.11
C ILE A 147 9.38 20.34 0.70
N GLN A 148 8.53 19.95 1.66
CA GLN A 148 7.33 19.16 1.41
C GLN A 148 6.09 19.96 1.81
N VAL A 149 4.93 19.49 1.35
CA VAL A 149 3.63 19.98 1.78
C VAL A 149 2.77 18.86 2.33
N ILE A 150 2.07 19.13 3.43
CA ILE A 150 0.98 18.29 3.94
C ILE A 150 -0.33 18.97 3.57
N CYS A 151 -1.15 18.24 2.83
CA CYS A 151 -2.43 18.70 2.31
C CYS A 151 -3.57 18.04 3.07
N THR A 152 -4.51 18.81 3.61
CA THR A 152 -5.70 18.28 4.28
C THR A 152 -6.75 17.93 3.24
N THR A 153 -7.13 16.66 3.13
CA THR A 153 -8.10 16.19 2.14
C THR A 153 -9.53 16.55 2.57
N ILE A 154 -10.33 17.02 1.61
CA ILE A 154 -11.77 17.19 1.75
C ILE A 154 -12.43 15.85 1.40
N LEU A 155 -13.02 15.21 2.40
CA LEU A 155 -13.74 13.94 2.21
C LEU A 155 -15.27 14.12 2.11
N ALA A 156 -15.79 15.30 2.45
CA ALA A 156 -17.23 15.58 2.45
C ALA A 156 -17.73 15.91 1.03
N GLY A 157 -18.86 15.31 0.62
CA GLY A 157 -19.58 15.66 -0.62
C GLY A 157 -19.24 14.83 -1.86
N ILE A 158 -18.47 13.76 -1.72
CA ILE A 158 -18.15 12.84 -2.83
C ILE A 158 -19.32 11.84 -2.97
N GLY A 159 -19.83 11.67 -4.20
CA GLY A 159 -21.02 10.87 -4.54
C GLY A 159 -20.85 9.36 -4.37
N LYS A 160 -21.53 8.55 -5.21
CA LYS A 160 -21.41 7.09 -5.19
C LYS A 160 -19.96 6.66 -5.36
N ASP A 161 -19.52 5.71 -4.53
CA ASP A 161 -18.09 5.46 -4.35
C ASP A 161 -17.36 4.96 -5.60
N CYS A 162 -18.03 4.12 -6.38
CA CYS A 162 -17.51 3.50 -7.60
C CYS A 162 -18.66 2.86 -8.41
N ALA A 163 -18.34 2.35 -9.60
CA ALA A 163 -19.27 1.65 -10.47
C ALA A 163 -18.65 0.34 -11.00
N THR A 164 -19.48 -0.50 -11.62
CA THR A 164 -19.03 -1.69 -12.37
C THR A 164 -19.72 -1.71 -13.72
N ALA A 165 -18.98 -1.96 -14.81
CA ALA A 165 -19.59 -2.12 -16.12
C ALA A 165 -20.20 -3.53 -16.29
N SER A 166 -21.32 -3.64 -17.03
CA SER A 166 -21.88 -4.93 -17.42
C SER A 166 -21.41 -5.34 -18.82
N THR A 167 -20.63 -6.42 -18.86
CA THR A 167 -20.46 -7.41 -19.94
C THR A 167 -20.66 -6.94 -21.39
N GLN A 168 -19.57 -6.46 -21.99
CA GLN A 168 -19.27 -6.79 -23.37
C GLN A 168 -18.04 -7.68 -23.38
N ALA A 169 -18.22 -8.94 -23.81
CA ALA A 169 -17.13 -9.89 -23.94
C ALA A 169 -16.15 -9.37 -25.00
N ILE A 170 -14.94 -9.03 -24.56
CA ILE A 170 -13.89 -8.60 -25.47
C ILE A 170 -13.22 -9.86 -26.04
N THR A 171 -13.38 -10.09 -27.34
CA THR A 171 -12.64 -11.11 -28.09
C THR A 171 -11.22 -10.61 -28.37
N THR A 172 -10.35 -10.62 -27.36
CA THR A 172 -8.90 -10.46 -27.53
C THR A 172 -8.21 -11.81 -27.52
N THR A 173 -7.03 -11.89 -28.14
CA THR A 173 -6.17 -13.08 -28.17
C THR A 173 -6.08 -13.71 -26.78
N ALA A 174 -6.43 -14.98 -26.68
CA ALA A 174 -6.44 -15.73 -25.42
C ALA A 174 -5.09 -15.62 -24.71
N CYS A 175 -5.13 -15.41 -23.41
CA CYS A 175 -3.94 -15.43 -22.58
C CYS A 175 -3.32 -16.82 -22.62
N GLN A 176 -1.98 -16.85 -22.76
CA GLN A 176 -1.25 -18.11 -22.91
C GLN A 176 -1.46 -18.95 -21.65
N ALA A 177 -1.85 -20.22 -21.81
CA ALA A 177 -1.98 -21.16 -20.69
C ALA A 177 -0.65 -21.26 -19.91
N PRO A 178 -0.67 -21.45 -18.58
CA PRO A 178 0.55 -21.39 -17.77
C PRO A 178 1.58 -22.44 -18.19
N GLY A 179 2.86 -22.02 -18.24
CA GLY A 179 4.01 -22.92 -18.24
C GLY A 179 4.40 -23.29 -16.79
N ASN A 180 5.23 -24.31 -16.60
CA ASN A 180 5.56 -24.87 -15.27
C ASN A 180 6.39 -23.95 -14.33
N CYS A 181 6.58 -22.67 -14.68
CA CYS A 181 7.62 -21.80 -14.14
C CYS A 181 7.14 -20.35 -13.92
N THR A 182 6.08 -20.13 -13.14
CA THR A 182 5.49 -18.81 -12.82
C THR A 182 5.90 -18.35 -11.42
N ASP A 183 6.07 -17.03 -11.21
CA ASP A 183 6.41 -16.48 -9.89
C ASP A 183 5.18 -16.22 -9.00
N ASN A 184 3.98 -16.44 -9.55
CA ASN A 184 2.67 -16.18 -8.96
C ASN A 184 2.58 -14.77 -8.35
N LYS A 185 3.21 -13.77 -8.97
CA LYS A 185 3.09 -12.36 -8.58
C LYS A 185 2.21 -11.62 -9.56
N THR A 186 1.20 -10.94 -9.03
CA THR A 186 0.43 -9.99 -9.83
C THR A 186 1.18 -8.66 -9.94
N LYS A 187 1.39 -8.22 -11.17
CA LYS A 187 1.97 -6.93 -11.52
C LYS A 187 0.89 -6.03 -12.09
N VAL A 188 0.95 -4.77 -11.68
CA VAL A 188 0.00 -3.75 -12.09
C VAL A 188 0.70 -2.73 -12.98
N LEU A 189 0.22 -2.55 -14.20
CA LEU A 189 0.59 -1.44 -15.05
C LEU A 189 -0.30 -0.24 -14.71
N VAL A 190 0.31 0.85 -14.28
CA VAL A 190 -0.41 2.11 -14.06
C VAL A 190 -0.25 2.99 -15.29
N LEU A 191 -1.35 3.24 -15.97
CA LEU A 191 -1.43 4.20 -17.06
C LEU A 191 -1.96 5.53 -16.54
N TYR A 192 -1.68 6.62 -17.23
CA TYR A 192 -2.26 7.92 -16.90
C TYR A 192 -2.53 8.76 -18.14
N THR A 193 -3.62 9.52 -18.10
CA THR A 193 -4.03 10.41 -19.18
C THR A 193 -3.23 11.72 -19.18
N PRO A 194 -3.27 12.51 -20.26
CA PRO A 194 -2.71 13.86 -20.26
C PRO A 194 -3.34 14.77 -19.19
N ALA A 195 -4.64 14.63 -18.91
CA ALA A 195 -5.33 15.41 -17.89
C ALA A 195 -4.82 15.08 -16.48
N ALA A 196 -4.67 13.79 -16.15
CA ALA A 196 -4.07 13.35 -14.90
C ALA A 196 -2.62 13.87 -14.74
N ALA A 197 -1.82 13.84 -15.81
CA ALA A 197 -0.44 14.35 -15.79
C ALA A 197 -0.34 15.87 -15.54
N ALA A 198 -1.38 16.62 -15.91
CA ALA A 198 -1.43 18.07 -15.72
C ALA A 198 -1.58 18.46 -14.23
N ILE A 199 -2.17 17.59 -13.40
CA ILE A 199 -2.47 17.86 -11.99
C ILE A 199 -1.64 17.02 -10.99
N GLU A 200 -0.82 16.09 -11.46
CA GLU A 200 0.06 15.30 -10.59
C GLU A 200 1.51 15.77 -10.65
N SER A 201 2.07 15.97 -9.45
CA SER A 201 3.45 16.38 -9.19
C SER A 201 4.46 15.24 -9.35
N ASP A 202 4.07 14.01 -9.00
CA ASP A 202 4.90 12.81 -9.13
C ASP A 202 4.04 11.56 -9.36
N MET A 203 3.85 11.20 -10.64
CA MET A 203 3.03 10.05 -11.03
C MET A 203 3.61 8.71 -10.55
N ASN A 204 4.94 8.59 -10.51
CA ASN A 204 5.60 7.38 -10.00
C ASN A 204 5.42 7.24 -8.50
N GLY A 205 5.57 8.35 -7.76
CA GLY A 205 5.25 8.42 -6.34
C GLY A 205 3.80 8.02 -6.07
N ARG A 206 2.84 8.60 -6.81
CA ARG A 206 1.41 8.31 -6.66
C ARG A 206 1.08 6.85 -6.88
N ALA A 207 1.53 6.27 -8.00
CA ALA A 207 1.32 4.87 -8.32
C ALA A 207 1.93 3.94 -7.25
N ALA A 208 3.14 4.24 -6.79
CA ALA A 208 3.81 3.46 -5.77
C ALA A 208 3.09 3.52 -4.40
N LEU A 209 2.58 4.70 -4.01
CA LEU A 209 1.78 4.85 -2.79
C LEU A 209 0.47 4.05 -2.89
N ALA A 210 -0.20 4.09 -4.04
CA ALA A 210 -1.45 3.36 -4.27
C ALA A 210 -1.27 1.84 -4.19
N ILE A 211 -0.21 1.30 -4.81
CA ILE A 211 0.16 -0.12 -4.71
C ILE A 211 0.45 -0.51 -3.26
N ASN A 212 1.16 0.35 -2.52
CA ASN A 212 1.49 0.05 -1.13
C ASN A 212 0.27 0.10 -0.20
N GLN A 213 -0.66 1.04 -0.39
CA GLN A 213 -1.91 1.05 0.36
C GLN A 213 -2.76 -0.20 0.09
N LEU A 214 -2.80 -0.68 -1.16
CA LEU A 214 -3.44 -1.97 -1.48
C LEU A 214 -2.78 -3.13 -0.72
N ASN A 215 -1.45 -3.25 -0.82
CA ASN A 215 -0.69 -4.30 -0.15
C ASN A 215 -0.84 -4.23 1.38
N GLN A 216 -0.83 -3.03 1.95
CA GLN A 216 -1.02 -2.83 3.38
C GLN A 216 -2.44 -3.18 3.82
N ASN A 217 -3.45 -2.86 3.01
CA ASN A 217 -4.83 -3.27 3.24
C ASN A 217 -4.97 -4.80 3.29
N TRP A 218 -4.36 -5.50 2.33
CA TRP A 218 -4.34 -6.95 2.28
C TRP A 218 -3.59 -7.56 3.47
N LEU A 219 -2.40 -7.05 3.79
CA LEU A 219 -1.61 -7.48 4.94
C LEU A 219 -2.38 -7.31 6.25
N ASN A 220 -3.02 -6.15 6.44
CA ASN A 220 -3.87 -5.85 7.59
C ASN A 220 -5.06 -6.81 7.71
N SER A 221 -5.46 -7.46 6.61
CA SER A 221 -6.63 -8.33 6.51
C SER A 221 -6.27 -9.82 6.47
N GLY A 222 -5.01 -10.18 6.75
CA GLY A 222 -4.56 -11.57 6.77
C GLY A 222 -4.37 -12.19 5.38
N ILE A 223 -4.38 -11.39 4.31
CA ILE A 223 -4.09 -11.85 2.96
C ILE A 223 -2.58 -11.80 2.76
N ASN A 224 -1.93 -12.97 2.76
CA ASN A 224 -0.47 -13.09 2.66
C ASN A 224 0.00 -13.06 1.19
N ASN A 225 -0.20 -11.93 0.52
CA ASN A 225 0.30 -11.68 -0.83
C ASN A 225 0.44 -10.16 -1.06
N ALA A 226 1.15 -9.79 -2.12
CA ALA A 226 1.33 -8.42 -2.52
C ALA A 226 1.42 -8.31 -4.04
N VAL A 227 0.80 -7.28 -4.60
CA VAL A 227 1.02 -6.89 -5.99
C VAL A 227 2.27 -6.01 -6.10
N SER A 228 2.89 -6.01 -7.28
CA SER A 228 3.99 -5.12 -7.60
C SER A 228 3.61 -4.17 -8.74
N LEU A 229 4.35 -3.07 -8.85
CA LEU A 229 4.19 -2.13 -9.94
C LEU A 229 5.02 -2.61 -11.14
N ALA A 230 4.37 -2.89 -12.27
CA ALA A 230 5.05 -3.30 -13.50
C ALA A 230 5.78 -2.11 -14.13
N SER A 231 5.03 -1.02 -14.31
CA SER A 231 5.52 0.26 -14.82
C SER A 231 4.46 1.34 -14.61
N VAL A 232 4.87 2.60 -14.73
CA VAL A 232 3.99 3.77 -14.83
C VAL A 232 4.20 4.40 -16.19
N GLN A 233 3.16 4.52 -17.02
CA GLN A 233 3.30 4.99 -18.41
C GLN A 233 2.20 5.98 -18.82
N PRO A 234 2.53 7.01 -19.62
CA PRO A 234 1.50 7.87 -20.20
C PRO A 234 0.70 7.09 -21.24
N LEU A 235 -0.59 7.38 -21.33
CA LEU A 235 -1.46 6.89 -22.39
C LEU A 235 -2.14 8.09 -23.05
N SER A 236 -2.05 8.18 -24.37
CA SER A 236 -2.83 9.14 -25.15
C SER A 236 -4.29 8.72 -25.18
N PHE A 237 -5.01 9.04 -24.11
CA PHE A 237 -6.40 8.67 -23.89
C PHE A 237 -7.19 9.93 -23.52
N THR A 238 -8.29 10.16 -24.25
CA THR A 238 -9.20 11.26 -23.98
C THR A 238 -10.37 10.75 -23.18
N GLU A 239 -10.49 11.23 -21.95
CA GLU A 239 -11.57 10.91 -21.03
C GLU A 239 -12.89 11.44 -21.57
N THR A 240 -13.97 10.69 -21.37
CA THR A 240 -15.34 11.17 -21.54
C THR A 240 -16.00 11.35 -20.18
N VAL A 241 -17.21 11.90 -20.14
CA VAL A 241 -18.00 11.96 -18.89
C VAL A 241 -18.65 10.61 -18.54
N ASN A 242 -18.56 9.62 -19.43
CA ASN A 242 -19.19 8.31 -19.26
C ASN A 242 -18.13 7.26 -18.91
N TYR A 243 -18.03 6.96 -17.61
CA TYR A 243 -17.11 5.96 -17.08
C TYR A 243 -17.26 4.57 -17.74
N SER A 244 -18.48 4.19 -18.16
CA SER A 244 -18.73 2.88 -18.78
C SER A 244 -18.15 2.81 -20.19
N ASN A 245 -18.25 3.91 -20.95
CA ASN A 245 -17.62 3.98 -22.26
C ASN A 245 -16.09 4.02 -22.11
N ASP A 246 -15.57 4.77 -21.14
CA ASP A 246 -14.13 4.91 -20.96
C ASP A 246 -13.46 3.60 -20.56
N ILE A 247 -14.07 2.81 -19.65
CA ILE A 247 -13.51 1.51 -19.25
C ILE A 247 -13.52 0.50 -20.41
N ASP A 248 -14.56 0.51 -21.24
CA ASP A 248 -14.65 -0.31 -22.44
C ASP A 248 -13.62 0.11 -23.49
N ASN A 249 -13.49 1.43 -23.71
CA ASN A 249 -12.50 2.01 -24.61
C ASN A 249 -11.06 1.73 -24.15
N LEU A 250 -10.78 1.79 -22.84
CA LEU A 250 -9.48 1.46 -22.29
C LEU A 250 -9.12 0.00 -22.55
N ALA A 251 -10.05 -0.92 -22.28
CA ALA A 251 -9.84 -2.34 -22.51
C ALA A 251 -9.67 -2.68 -24.01
N LEU A 252 -10.21 -1.87 -24.92
CA LEU A 252 -10.03 -2.01 -26.38
C LEU A 252 -8.87 -1.18 -26.95
N ASN A 253 -8.22 -0.33 -26.14
CA ASN A 253 -7.18 0.58 -26.62
C ASN A 253 -5.91 -0.20 -26.99
N SER A 254 -5.51 -0.15 -28.26
CA SER A 254 -4.37 -0.90 -28.78
C SER A 254 -3.04 -0.52 -28.12
N SER A 255 -2.84 0.76 -27.76
CA SER A 255 -1.65 1.21 -27.03
C SER A 255 -1.64 0.70 -25.59
N ALA A 256 -2.78 0.71 -24.90
CA ALA A 256 -2.89 0.14 -23.56
C ALA A 256 -2.61 -1.37 -23.56
N GLN A 257 -3.18 -2.10 -24.53
CA GLN A 257 -2.93 -3.53 -24.74
C GLN A 257 -1.46 -3.81 -25.07
N PHE A 258 -0.85 -3.00 -25.94
CA PHE A 258 0.58 -3.10 -26.25
C PHE A 258 1.44 -2.90 -25.00
N LEU A 259 1.20 -1.85 -24.22
CA LEU A 259 1.95 -1.59 -22.98
C LEU A 259 1.73 -2.70 -21.96
N ARG A 260 0.50 -3.20 -21.81
CA ARG A 260 0.19 -4.32 -20.93
C ARG A 260 1.01 -5.55 -21.28
N ASN A 261 1.09 -5.91 -22.57
CA ASN A 261 1.90 -7.02 -23.04
C ASN A 261 3.40 -6.76 -22.89
N LEU A 262 3.86 -5.53 -23.15
CA LEU A 262 5.27 -5.13 -23.05
C LEU A 262 5.80 -5.26 -21.62
N TYR A 263 5.01 -4.85 -20.63
CA TYR A 263 5.35 -4.95 -19.21
C TYR A 263 4.84 -6.22 -18.54
N MET A 264 4.20 -7.09 -19.32
CA MET A 264 3.63 -8.37 -18.87
C MET A 264 2.73 -8.18 -17.65
N ALA A 265 1.87 -7.16 -17.65
CA ALA A 265 1.10 -6.77 -16.48
C ALA A 265 -0.28 -7.45 -16.45
N GLU A 266 -0.55 -8.23 -15.42
CA GLU A 266 -1.82 -8.95 -15.26
C GLU A 266 -2.99 -7.97 -15.07
N ILE A 267 -2.76 -6.81 -14.45
CA ILE A 267 -3.76 -5.76 -14.24
C ILE A 267 -3.31 -4.44 -14.87
N VAL A 268 -4.26 -3.72 -15.47
CA VAL A 268 -4.07 -2.34 -15.94
C VAL A 268 -4.98 -1.40 -15.16
N VAL A 269 -4.42 -0.32 -14.61
CA VAL A 269 -5.19 0.76 -13.97
C VAL A 269 -4.88 2.07 -14.69
N LEU A 270 -5.90 2.76 -15.21
CA LEU A 270 -5.76 4.09 -15.79
C LEU A 270 -6.12 5.16 -14.75
N LEU A 271 -5.18 6.05 -14.46
CA LEU A 271 -5.41 7.25 -13.67
C LEU A 271 -5.90 8.39 -14.57
N THR A 272 -7.01 9.00 -14.19
CA THR A 272 -7.68 10.08 -14.95
C THR A 272 -7.87 11.33 -14.09
N ASP A 273 -8.15 12.47 -14.72
CA ASP A 273 -8.80 13.61 -14.05
C ASP A 273 -10.22 13.82 -14.60
N GLY A 274 -10.86 12.70 -14.94
CA GLY A 274 -12.21 12.71 -15.50
C GLY A 274 -13.21 13.23 -14.47
N ASN A 275 -14.35 13.72 -14.95
CA ASN A 275 -15.50 13.97 -14.11
C ASN A 275 -16.57 12.92 -14.40
N TYR A 276 -16.55 11.83 -13.65
CA TYR A 276 -17.46 10.71 -13.84
C TYR A 276 -18.75 10.84 -13.02
N ASN A 277 -19.26 12.06 -12.88
CA ASN A 277 -20.49 12.37 -12.13
C ASN A 277 -20.46 11.84 -10.67
N GLY A 278 -19.30 11.97 -10.03
CA GLY A 278 -19.08 11.57 -8.64
C GLY A 278 -18.64 10.13 -8.42
N ILE A 279 -18.40 9.36 -9.49
CA ILE A 279 -17.81 8.01 -9.43
C ILE A 279 -16.29 8.12 -9.41
N ALA A 280 -15.65 7.76 -8.29
CA ALA A 280 -14.20 7.90 -8.15
C ALA A 280 -13.41 6.78 -8.85
N GLY A 281 -14.04 5.66 -9.19
CA GLY A 281 -13.40 4.52 -9.82
C GLY A 281 -14.39 3.52 -10.42
N ILE A 282 -13.88 2.69 -11.33
CA ILE A 282 -14.63 1.60 -11.96
C ILE A 282 -13.69 0.48 -12.38
N VAL A 283 -14.19 -0.75 -12.31
CA VAL A 283 -13.61 -1.91 -13.00
C VAL A 283 -14.43 -2.36 -14.19
N LYS A 284 -13.75 -2.96 -15.18
CA LYS A 284 -14.40 -3.60 -16.32
C LYS A 284 -15.31 -4.75 -15.88
N THR A 285 -14.88 -5.52 -14.88
CA THR A 285 -15.68 -6.57 -14.27
C THR A 285 -15.18 -6.88 -12.85
N VAL A 286 -16.05 -7.50 -12.05
CA VAL A 286 -15.66 -8.08 -10.76
C VAL A 286 -15.27 -9.52 -10.98
N ASP A 287 -14.21 -9.98 -10.31
CA ASP A 287 -13.65 -11.34 -10.49
C ASP A 287 -13.09 -11.54 -11.91
N ALA A 288 -12.17 -10.66 -12.29
CA ALA A 288 -11.68 -10.49 -13.65
C ALA A 288 -11.14 -11.77 -14.28
N SER A 289 -11.39 -11.88 -15.58
CA SER A 289 -10.64 -12.74 -16.49
C SER A 289 -9.45 -11.97 -17.07
N CYS A 290 -8.56 -12.68 -17.77
CA CYS A 290 -7.37 -12.05 -18.32
C CYS A 290 -7.69 -10.93 -19.33
N THR A 291 -8.79 -11.03 -20.08
CA THR A 291 -9.17 -10.01 -21.07
C THR A 291 -9.89 -8.81 -20.45
N GLU A 292 -10.24 -8.87 -19.16
CA GLU A 292 -11.10 -7.90 -18.47
C GLU A 292 -10.45 -7.28 -17.23
N ALA A 293 -9.16 -7.53 -16.97
CA ALA A 293 -8.44 -7.02 -15.81
C ALA A 293 -8.02 -5.53 -15.94
N PHE A 294 -9.01 -4.65 -16.08
CA PHE A 294 -8.86 -3.22 -16.28
C PHE A 294 -9.65 -2.43 -15.24
N ALA A 295 -9.07 -1.33 -14.78
CA ALA A 295 -9.73 -0.35 -13.90
C ALA A 295 -9.43 1.09 -14.34
N ILE A 296 -10.32 2.00 -13.97
CA ILE A 296 -10.13 3.45 -14.04
C ILE A 296 -10.27 4.01 -12.63
N VAL A 297 -9.41 4.96 -12.28
CA VAL A 297 -9.43 5.65 -10.97
C VAL A 297 -9.20 7.13 -11.20
N GLU A 298 -10.06 7.98 -10.63
CA GLU A 298 -9.80 9.42 -10.58
C GLU A 298 -8.60 9.69 -9.67
N LEU A 299 -7.55 10.31 -10.23
CA LEU A 299 -6.23 10.44 -9.63
C LEU A 299 -6.29 11.08 -8.23
N LYS A 300 -7.08 12.13 -8.07
CA LYS A 300 -7.23 12.88 -6.82
C LYS A 300 -7.82 12.07 -5.66
N TYR A 301 -8.45 10.93 -5.94
CA TYR A 301 -8.99 10.04 -4.90
C TYR A 301 -8.20 8.75 -4.72
N SER A 302 -7.23 8.47 -5.61
CA SER A 302 -6.51 7.19 -5.68
C SER A 302 -5.86 6.77 -4.36
N THR A 303 -5.25 7.71 -3.62
CA THR A 303 -4.49 7.43 -2.39
C THR A 303 -4.98 8.14 -1.12
N THR A 304 -6.16 8.78 -1.19
CA THR A 304 -6.80 9.40 -0.03
C THR A 304 -7.32 8.33 0.95
N ALA A 305 -7.95 8.73 2.07
CA ALA A 305 -8.63 7.79 2.97
C ALA A 305 -9.78 6.98 2.33
N ARG A 306 -10.14 7.24 1.06
CA ARG A 306 -11.03 6.38 0.28
C ARG A 306 -10.34 5.11 -0.21
N TYR A 307 -9.02 5.13 -0.38
CA TYR A 307 -8.25 4.02 -0.94
C TYR A 307 -8.82 3.53 -2.28
N THR A 308 -9.27 4.45 -3.16
CA THR A 308 -10.02 4.11 -4.37
C THR A 308 -9.24 3.17 -5.27
N PHE A 309 -7.93 3.36 -5.43
CA PHE A 309 -7.11 2.43 -6.20
C PHE A 309 -7.16 1.01 -5.63
N ALA A 310 -6.98 0.87 -4.31
CA ALA A 310 -7.04 -0.42 -3.65
C ALA A 310 -8.43 -1.07 -3.75
N HIS A 311 -9.48 -0.25 -3.69
CA HIS A 311 -10.87 -0.66 -3.85
C HIS A 311 -11.13 -1.25 -5.24
N GLU A 312 -10.79 -0.51 -6.30
CA GLU A 312 -10.99 -0.97 -7.68
C GLU A 312 -10.16 -2.23 -7.98
N VAL A 313 -8.88 -2.24 -7.59
CA VAL A 313 -8.06 -3.45 -7.81
C VAL A 313 -8.64 -4.65 -7.06
N SER A 314 -9.15 -4.48 -5.83
CA SER A 314 -9.77 -5.58 -5.08
C SER A 314 -11.04 -6.13 -5.74
N HIS A 315 -11.80 -5.31 -6.48
CA HIS A 315 -12.89 -5.82 -7.31
C HIS A 315 -12.42 -6.79 -8.39
N LEU A 316 -11.26 -6.55 -9.02
CA LEU A 316 -10.70 -7.47 -10.02
C LEU A 316 -10.42 -8.85 -9.41
N PHE A 317 -10.05 -8.92 -8.12
CA PHE A 317 -9.90 -10.18 -7.37
C PHE A 317 -11.23 -10.74 -6.82
N GLY A 318 -12.37 -10.14 -7.18
CA GLY A 318 -13.69 -10.63 -6.84
C GLY A 318 -14.28 -10.08 -5.54
N ALA A 319 -13.65 -9.10 -4.91
CA ALA A 319 -14.22 -8.43 -3.74
C ALA A 319 -15.48 -7.64 -4.15
N ARG A 320 -16.48 -7.55 -3.28
CA ARG A 320 -17.75 -6.85 -3.56
C ARG A 320 -18.16 -5.92 -2.44
N HIS A 321 -19.07 -5.00 -2.76
CA HIS A 321 -19.71 -4.12 -1.80
C HIS A 321 -20.59 -4.87 -0.80
N ASP A 322 -20.85 -4.23 0.33
CA ASP A 322 -21.83 -4.62 1.35
C ASP A 322 -23.25 -4.71 0.78
N ASP A 323 -23.63 -3.79 -0.10
CA ASP A 323 -24.97 -3.70 -0.71
C ASP A 323 -25.14 -4.53 -1.99
N THR A 324 -24.17 -5.38 -2.34
CA THR A 324 -24.26 -6.20 -3.56
C THR A 324 -25.47 -7.15 -3.49
N PRO A 325 -26.29 -7.23 -4.56
CA PRO A 325 -27.44 -8.14 -4.60
C PRO A 325 -27.04 -9.60 -4.84
N VAL A 326 -25.77 -9.86 -5.19
CA VAL A 326 -25.25 -11.21 -5.40
C VAL A 326 -25.24 -11.97 -4.07
N ILE A 327 -25.77 -13.18 -4.07
CA ILE A 327 -25.70 -14.09 -2.92
C ILE A 327 -24.27 -14.63 -2.85
N THR A 328 -23.49 -14.08 -1.92
CA THR A 328 -22.07 -14.40 -1.72
C THR A 328 -21.66 -14.02 -0.30
N ASN A 329 -20.61 -14.67 0.19
CA ASN A 329 -19.94 -14.33 1.44
C ASN A 329 -18.83 -13.27 1.25
N ALA A 330 -18.52 -12.86 0.02
CA ALA A 330 -17.49 -11.87 -0.28
C ALA A 330 -18.11 -10.48 -0.38
N LYS A 331 -18.33 -9.81 0.77
CA LYS A 331 -18.94 -8.48 0.83
C LYS A 331 -18.19 -7.54 1.76
N GLY A 332 -18.28 -6.24 1.48
CA GLY A 332 -17.81 -5.18 2.36
C GLY A 332 -18.58 -5.22 3.69
N TYR A 333 -18.01 -4.65 4.73
CA TYR A 333 -18.57 -4.68 6.09
C TYR A 333 -18.53 -3.31 6.75
N ASN A 334 -19.64 -2.95 7.41
CA ASN A 334 -19.76 -1.84 8.34
C ASN A 334 -19.96 -2.38 9.75
N PHE A 335 -19.21 -1.84 10.71
CA PHE A 335 -19.27 -2.26 12.10
C PHE A 335 -18.96 -1.12 13.06
N LYS A 336 -19.13 -1.35 14.36
CA LYS A 336 -18.82 -0.37 15.41
C LYS A 336 -17.64 -0.83 16.25
N THR A 337 -16.76 0.11 16.59
CA THR A 337 -15.70 -0.10 17.59
C THR A 337 -15.90 0.78 18.81
N GLY A 338 -15.38 0.35 19.95
CA GLY A 338 -15.45 1.11 21.20
C GLY A 338 -16.88 1.24 21.77
N THR A 339 -17.76 0.28 21.46
CA THR A 339 -19.08 0.19 22.10
C THR A 339 -18.92 -0.27 23.55
N GLY A 340 -19.70 0.31 24.47
CA GLY A 340 -19.74 -0.16 25.85
C GLY A 340 -20.37 -1.54 25.97
N ILE A 341 -20.36 -2.12 27.18
CA ILE A 341 -20.91 -3.46 27.47
C ILE A 341 -22.39 -3.64 27.08
N PHE A 342 -23.15 -2.54 26.94
CA PHE A 342 -24.55 -2.53 26.51
C PHE A 342 -24.74 -2.16 25.02
N GLY A 343 -23.65 -2.05 24.25
CA GLY A 343 -23.70 -1.68 22.83
C GLY A 343 -23.89 -0.17 22.57
N TRP A 344 -23.83 0.67 23.62
CA TRP A 344 -24.05 2.11 23.51
C TRP A 344 -22.75 2.84 23.15
N GLY A 345 -22.86 3.90 22.34
CA GLY A 345 -21.74 4.69 21.86
C GLY A 345 -20.96 4.02 20.72
N GLY A 346 -19.66 4.31 20.65
CA GLY A 346 -18.74 3.77 19.64
C GLY A 346 -18.63 4.59 18.36
N LYS A 347 -17.74 4.16 17.47
CA LYS A 347 -17.49 4.77 16.16
C LYS A 347 -17.78 3.78 15.04
N ASN A 348 -18.45 4.25 13.99
CA ASN A 348 -18.70 3.44 12.81
C ASN A 348 -17.42 3.32 11.98
N ARG A 349 -17.09 2.09 11.58
CA ARG A 349 -15.94 1.72 10.77
C ARG A 349 -16.44 0.97 9.54
N ALA A 350 -15.82 1.26 8.41
CA ALA A 350 -16.12 0.65 7.12
C ALA A 350 -14.88 -0.05 6.60
N THR A 351 -15.00 -1.30 6.15
CA THR A 351 -13.91 -1.98 5.43
C THR A 351 -13.78 -1.45 4.01
N LEU A 352 -12.69 -1.79 3.32
CA LEU A 352 -12.30 -1.25 2.01
C LEU A 352 -13.44 -1.22 0.99
N MET A 353 -14.21 -2.31 0.93
CA MET A 353 -15.29 -2.47 -0.05
C MET A 353 -16.64 -1.94 0.43
N SER A 354 -16.77 -1.44 1.65
CA SER A 354 -18.07 -0.95 2.10
C SER A 354 -18.42 0.40 1.47
N THR A 355 -19.65 0.52 0.99
CA THR A 355 -20.26 1.72 0.43
C THR A 355 -21.24 2.36 1.41
N GLY A 356 -21.15 2.05 2.71
CA GLY A 356 -22.11 2.56 3.71
C GLY A 356 -23.55 2.08 3.45
N ASN A 357 -23.72 0.87 2.91
CA ASN A 357 -24.98 0.35 2.37
C ASN A 357 -25.59 1.27 1.28
N GLY A 358 -24.79 1.65 0.29
CA GLY A 358 -25.22 2.51 -0.82
C GLY A 358 -25.35 3.99 -0.47
N SER A 359 -24.91 4.40 0.73
CA SER A 359 -24.88 5.79 1.20
C SER A 359 -23.45 6.28 1.30
N ALA A 360 -23.17 7.52 0.89
CA ALA A 360 -21.82 8.09 1.01
C ALA A 360 -21.23 7.84 2.42
N LEU A 361 -20.00 7.32 2.46
CA LEU A 361 -19.28 7.12 3.71
C LEU A 361 -19.05 8.47 4.37
N THR A 362 -19.49 8.57 5.61
CA THR A 362 -19.36 9.75 6.48
C THR A 362 -18.89 9.27 7.85
N PRO A 363 -18.40 10.15 8.74
CA PRO A 363 -18.10 9.75 10.11
C PRO A 363 -19.29 9.08 10.81
N THR A 364 -20.53 9.40 10.41
CA THR A 364 -21.76 8.76 10.90
C THR A 364 -22.09 7.44 10.21
N ASN A 365 -21.70 7.23 8.94
CA ASN A 365 -22.02 6.01 8.19
C ASN A 365 -20.86 5.00 8.09
N GLY A 366 -19.65 5.40 8.51
CA GLY A 366 -18.46 4.56 8.51
C GLY A 366 -17.22 5.31 8.05
N VAL A 367 -16.21 5.37 8.91
CA VAL A 367 -14.86 5.79 8.49
C VAL A 367 -14.16 4.58 7.88
N ARG A 368 -13.72 4.70 6.62
CA ARG A 368 -13.01 3.62 5.94
C ARG A 368 -11.69 3.34 6.66
N ILE A 369 -11.46 2.08 7.00
CA ILE A 369 -10.20 1.59 7.56
C ILE A 369 -9.43 0.86 6.47
N GLU A 370 -8.10 0.78 6.64
CA GLU A 370 -7.21 0.06 5.74
C GLU A 370 -7.29 -1.46 5.97
N HIS A 371 -8.50 -2.02 5.93
CA HIS A 371 -8.78 -3.45 6.03
C HIS A 371 -9.88 -3.83 5.03
N THR A 372 -9.70 -4.96 4.36
CA THR A 372 -10.74 -5.72 3.69
C THR A 372 -11.47 -6.58 4.73
N SER A 373 -12.75 -6.89 4.49
CA SER A 373 -13.54 -7.68 5.43
C SER A 373 -13.01 -9.10 5.60
N ASN A 374 -12.81 -9.51 6.85
CA ASN A 374 -12.34 -10.85 7.23
C ASN A 374 -12.85 -11.19 8.66
N PRO A 375 -13.68 -12.24 8.83
CA PRO A 375 -14.20 -12.62 10.16
C PRO A 375 -13.13 -13.09 11.16
N SER A 376 -11.93 -13.45 10.68
CA SER A 376 -10.82 -13.93 11.52
C SER A 376 -9.86 -12.82 11.95
N VAL A 377 -10.05 -11.58 11.48
CA VAL A 377 -9.18 -10.44 11.77
C VAL A 377 -9.94 -9.40 12.56
N ASN A 378 -9.35 -8.94 13.68
CA ASN A 378 -9.95 -7.91 14.52
C ASN A 378 -9.33 -6.54 14.26
N TYR A 379 -10.17 -5.51 14.24
CA TYR A 379 -9.78 -4.11 14.33
C TYR A 379 -10.32 -3.52 15.63
N LEU A 380 -9.42 -3.08 16.53
CA LEU A 380 -9.76 -2.60 17.88
C LEU A 380 -10.63 -3.58 18.68
N GLY A 381 -10.33 -4.88 18.57
CA GLY A 381 -11.03 -5.94 19.31
C GLY A 381 -12.36 -6.39 18.71
N VAL A 382 -12.77 -5.85 17.56
CA VAL A 382 -13.99 -6.25 16.85
C VAL A 382 -13.62 -6.86 15.50
N ALA A 383 -14.23 -8.00 15.15
CA ALA A 383 -14.00 -8.66 13.87
C ALA A 383 -14.33 -7.71 12.70
N THR A 384 -13.50 -7.72 11.65
CA THR A 384 -13.73 -6.89 10.45
C THR A 384 -14.67 -7.56 9.45
N GLY A 385 -15.29 -8.68 9.81
CA GLY A 385 -16.22 -9.42 8.97
C GLY A 385 -17.06 -10.42 9.76
N ASP A 386 -17.95 -11.11 9.06
CA ASP A 386 -18.77 -12.22 9.56
C ASP A 386 -18.97 -13.28 8.46
N ALA A 387 -19.89 -14.22 8.65
CA ALA A 387 -20.15 -15.30 7.69
C ALA A 387 -20.55 -14.83 6.27
N THR A 388 -21.05 -13.60 6.14
CA THR A 388 -21.46 -12.99 4.86
C THR A 388 -20.55 -11.87 4.39
N HIS A 389 -19.59 -11.46 5.21
CA HIS A 389 -18.67 -10.35 4.96
C HIS A 389 -17.21 -10.81 5.09
N ASP A 390 -16.73 -11.53 4.09
CA ASP A 390 -15.39 -12.11 3.99
C ASP A 390 -14.82 -11.95 2.58
N ASN A 391 -14.52 -10.69 2.20
CA ASN A 391 -13.83 -10.42 0.95
C ASN A 391 -12.40 -10.98 0.96
N ALA A 392 -11.75 -11.10 2.13
CA ALA A 392 -10.37 -11.54 2.21
C ALA A 392 -10.18 -12.98 1.69
N THR A 393 -11.09 -13.90 2.01
CA THR A 393 -11.05 -15.26 1.45
C THR A 393 -11.20 -15.25 -0.07
N LYS A 394 -12.11 -14.44 -0.62
CA LYS A 394 -12.35 -14.36 -2.06
C LYS A 394 -11.14 -13.77 -2.80
N VAL A 395 -10.59 -12.67 -2.31
CA VAL A 395 -9.36 -12.08 -2.85
C VAL A 395 -8.24 -13.11 -2.83
N SER A 396 -8.03 -13.78 -1.69
CA SER A 396 -6.98 -14.80 -1.54
C SER A 396 -7.12 -15.95 -2.54
N SER A 397 -8.35 -16.42 -2.78
CA SER A 397 -8.61 -17.51 -3.73
C SER A 397 -8.32 -17.15 -5.20
N ASN A 398 -8.32 -15.85 -5.53
CA ASN A 398 -8.14 -15.35 -6.89
C ASN A 398 -6.71 -14.87 -7.18
N ILE A 399 -5.82 -14.86 -6.19
CA ILE A 399 -4.41 -14.44 -6.35
C ILE A 399 -3.75 -15.19 -7.51
N ASN A 400 -3.70 -16.52 -7.41
CA ASN A 400 -3.00 -17.34 -8.42
C ASN A 400 -3.68 -17.22 -9.78
N LYS A 401 -5.02 -17.20 -9.79
CA LYS A 401 -5.82 -17.04 -11.02
C LYS A 401 -5.40 -15.79 -11.81
N ILE A 402 -5.23 -14.65 -11.13
CA ILE A 402 -4.83 -13.41 -11.79
C ILE A 402 -3.35 -13.41 -12.12
N ALA A 403 -2.48 -13.88 -11.21
CA ALA A 403 -1.05 -13.99 -11.45
C ALA A 403 -0.71 -14.88 -12.67
N ASP A 404 -1.57 -15.84 -13.01
CA ASP A 404 -1.41 -16.73 -14.17
C ASP A 404 -1.84 -16.11 -15.51
N PHE A 405 -2.25 -14.83 -15.56
CA PHE A 405 -2.68 -14.18 -16.80
C PHE A 405 -1.53 -13.96 -17.80
N TYR A 406 -0.32 -13.73 -17.32
CA TYR A 406 0.89 -13.77 -18.14
C TYR A 406 1.80 -14.87 -17.65
N GLN A 407 2.47 -15.53 -18.60
CA GLN A 407 3.63 -16.33 -18.27
C GLN A 407 4.75 -15.36 -17.97
N ASP A 408 5.10 -15.15 -16.71
CA ASP A 408 6.43 -14.65 -16.40
C ASP A 408 7.39 -15.80 -16.56
N PRO A 409 8.16 -15.92 -17.68
CA PRO A 409 9.29 -16.80 -17.66
C PRO A 409 10.14 -16.28 -16.50
N ILE A 410 10.40 -17.13 -15.53
CA ILE A 410 11.41 -16.86 -14.53
C ILE A 410 12.77 -17.16 -15.18
N PRO A 411 13.54 -16.18 -15.70
CA PRO A 411 14.98 -16.40 -15.82
C PRO A 411 15.54 -16.36 -14.41
N ASN A 412 15.74 -17.54 -13.82
CA ASN A 412 16.58 -17.75 -12.65
C ASN A 412 16.24 -16.93 -11.39
N SER A 413 14.96 -16.70 -11.07
CA SER A 413 14.61 -16.07 -9.81
C SER A 413 14.67 -17.08 -8.66
N THR A 414 15.29 -16.64 -7.57
CA THR A 414 15.50 -17.40 -6.34
C THR A 414 14.49 -16.87 -5.34
N PHE A 415 13.37 -17.56 -5.14
CA PHE A 415 12.41 -17.16 -4.10
C PHE A 415 12.87 -17.70 -2.75
N CYS A 416 12.82 -16.86 -1.73
CA CYS A 416 13.05 -17.27 -0.35
C CYS A 416 11.74 -17.19 0.41
N ASN A 417 11.10 -18.33 0.65
CA ASN A 417 9.99 -18.37 1.61
C ASN A 417 10.57 -18.50 3.01
N LEU A 418 10.42 -17.43 3.79
CA LEU A 418 10.86 -17.36 5.18
C LEU A 418 9.80 -18.02 6.06
N ASN A 419 10.01 -19.29 6.38
CA ASN A 419 9.08 -20.05 7.20
C ASN A 419 9.61 -20.14 8.63
N ARG A 420 8.74 -19.88 9.60
CA ARG A 420 9.05 -20.00 11.04
C ARG A 420 8.67 -21.40 11.53
N ILE A 421 9.62 -22.14 12.08
CA ILE A 421 9.35 -23.36 12.85
C ILE A 421 9.40 -23.00 14.33
N GLY A 422 8.28 -23.19 15.04
CA GLY A 422 8.19 -23.06 16.50
C GLY A 422 6.92 -22.37 17.00
N SER A 423 6.31 -22.93 18.04
CA SER A 423 5.12 -22.39 18.69
C SER A 423 5.37 -21.03 19.33
N THR A 424 4.34 -20.19 19.38
CA THR A 424 4.26 -19.06 20.30
C THR A 424 4.32 -19.58 21.74
N CYS A 425 4.98 -18.83 22.63
CA CYS A 425 4.91 -18.95 24.08
C CYS A 425 5.77 -20.01 24.81
N LEU A 426 7.05 -20.17 24.48
CA LEU A 426 8.04 -20.64 25.45
C LEU A 426 9.27 -19.74 25.44
N THR A 427 9.52 -19.07 26.57
CA THR A 427 10.74 -18.29 26.83
C THR A 427 11.96 -19.20 26.64
N GLY A 428 12.80 -18.91 25.64
CA GLY A 428 14.09 -19.58 25.45
C GLY A 428 14.21 -20.49 24.22
N GLN A 429 13.17 -20.67 23.39
CA GLN A 429 13.32 -21.37 22.11
C GLN A 429 13.67 -20.42 20.96
N ALA A 430 14.79 -20.69 20.28
CA ALA A 430 15.16 -19.99 19.06
C ALA A 430 14.09 -20.25 17.98
N SER A 431 13.52 -19.17 17.42
CA SER A 431 12.70 -19.31 16.21
C SER A 431 13.62 -19.74 15.07
N GLN A 432 13.39 -20.93 14.52
CA GLN A 432 14.13 -21.38 13.36
C GLN A 432 13.46 -20.81 12.12
N PHE A 433 14.25 -20.12 11.30
CA PHE A 433 13.84 -19.63 10.00
C PHE A 433 14.56 -20.47 8.95
N TYR A 434 13.82 -21.02 7.99
CA TYR A 434 14.43 -21.66 6.82
C TYR A 434 14.02 -20.93 5.55
N CYS A 435 14.88 -21.04 4.55
CA CYS A 435 14.66 -20.54 3.20
C CYS A 435 14.48 -21.75 2.29
N SER A 436 13.30 -21.93 1.71
CA SER A 436 13.12 -22.87 0.60
C SER A 436 13.36 -22.13 -0.69
N VAL A 437 14.30 -22.61 -1.50
CA VAL A 437 14.54 -22.08 -2.85
C VAL A 437 13.78 -22.94 -3.85
N ILE A 438 12.95 -22.31 -4.68
CA ILE A 438 12.23 -22.97 -5.78
C ILE A 438 13.00 -22.69 -7.08
N TYR A 439 13.26 -23.73 -7.87
CA TYR A 439 13.96 -23.64 -9.14
C TYR A 439 13.03 -24.04 -10.29
N CYS A 440 13.05 -23.23 -11.34
CA CYS A 440 12.22 -23.41 -12.54
C CYS A 440 13.02 -23.99 -13.74
N THR A 441 14.35 -24.04 -13.64
CA THR A 441 15.25 -24.65 -14.63
C THR A 441 16.41 -25.36 -13.93
N ASN A 442 17.20 -26.13 -14.68
CA ASN A 442 18.43 -26.77 -14.22
C ASN A 442 19.49 -25.72 -13.87
N VAL A 443 19.38 -25.07 -12.70
CA VAL A 443 20.39 -24.11 -12.26
C VAL A 443 21.41 -24.76 -11.33
N ILE A 444 22.66 -24.36 -11.59
CA ILE A 444 23.91 -24.74 -10.94
C ILE A 444 23.97 -24.01 -9.59
N GLY A 445 24.50 -24.65 -8.54
CA GLY A 445 24.37 -24.25 -7.12
C GLY A 445 24.50 -22.74 -6.79
N TYR A 446 23.83 -22.34 -5.71
CA TYR A 446 23.71 -20.94 -5.30
C TYR A 446 24.39 -20.68 -3.95
N THR A 447 24.85 -19.44 -3.77
CA THR A 447 25.31 -18.90 -2.50
C THR A 447 24.35 -17.80 -2.06
N TYR A 448 23.94 -17.80 -0.80
CA TYR A 448 23.11 -16.74 -0.24
C TYR A 448 23.65 -16.31 1.13
N THR A 449 23.39 -15.05 1.46
CA THR A 449 23.86 -14.42 2.69
C THR A 449 22.66 -13.95 3.50
N TRP A 450 22.62 -14.37 4.77
CA TRP A 450 21.61 -13.91 5.71
C TRP A 450 22.03 -12.57 6.31
N PHE A 451 21.09 -11.63 6.33
CA PHE A 451 21.21 -10.40 7.10
C PHE A 451 20.06 -10.34 8.10
N ILE A 452 20.34 -9.81 9.29
CA ILE A 452 19.30 -9.42 10.25
C ILE A 452 19.42 -7.92 10.49
N SER A 453 18.29 -7.25 10.65
CA SER A 453 18.25 -5.87 11.06
C SER A 453 17.25 -5.71 12.20
N PRO A 454 17.68 -5.19 13.37
CA PRO A 454 16.77 -4.94 14.49
C PRO A 454 15.89 -3.69 14.25
N ASP A 455 16.28 -2.83 13.30
CA ASP A 455 15.69 -1.52 13.04
C ASP A 455 15.32 -1.31 11.55
N ALA A 456 15.56 -2.31 10.70
CA ALA A 456 15.50 -2.29 9.23
C ALA A 456 16.44 -1.29 8.51
N PHE A 457 17.28 -0.55 9.25
CA PHE A 457 18.26 0.38 8.70
C PHE A 457 19.67 -0.19 8.74
N THR A 458 19.99 -0.89 9.82
CA THR A 458 21.31 -1.44 10.10
C THR A 458 21.27 -2.94 9.88
N TRP A 459 21.85 -3.41 8.79
CA TRP A 459 21.85 -4.83 8.43
C TRP A 459 23.17 -5.47 8.85
N THR A 460 23.09 -6.46 9.73
CA THR A 460 24.22 -7.28 10.15
C THR A 460 24.17 -8.61 9.43
N GLN A 461 25.22 -8.94 8.69
CA GLN A 461 25.40 -10.26 8.11
C GLN A 461 25.51 -11.30 9.23
N LYS A 462 24.73 -12.39 9.14
CA LYS A 462 24.73 -13.48 10.12
C LYS A 462 25.39 -14.75 9.62
N ALA A 463 25.23 -15.08 8.34
CA ALA A 463 25.83 -16.28 7.76
C ALA A 463 25.91 -16.18 6.24
N VAL A 464 26.89 -16.86 5.65
CA VAL A 464 26.92 -17.19 4.22
C VAL A 464 26.72 -18.69 4.11
N ASN A 465 25.71 -19.12 3.36
CA ASN A 465 25.44 -20.52 3.13
C ASN A 465 25.63 -20.85 1.65
N VAL A 466 26.24 -22.00 1.40
CA VAL A 466 26.44 -22.56 0.05
C VAL A 466 25.67 -23.87 -0.03
N ILE A 467 24.79 -24.02 -1.02
CA ILE A 467 24.14 -25.30 -1.31
C ILE A 467 24.83 -25.93 -2.52
N TYR A 468 25.53 -27.04 -2.31
CA TYR A 468 26.06 -27.89 -3.39
C TYR A 468 24.99 -28.91 -3.79
N LEU A 469 24.57 -28.90 -5.06
CA LEU A 469 23.86 -30.02 -5.67
C LEU A 469 24.79 -30.63 -6.73
N LEU A 470 25.29 -31.83 -6.43
CA LEU A 470 26.10 -32.65 -7.34
C LEU A 470 25.26 -33.09 -8.54
N ARG A 471 25.78 -32.91 -9.76
CA ARG A 471 25.32 -33.67 -10.92
C ARG A 471 26.29 -34.83 -11.12
N LEU A 472 25.81 -36.07 -11.05
CA LEU A 472 26.53 -37.20 -11.62
C LEU A 472 26.63 -36.99 -13.13
N PRO A 473 27.81 -37.13 -13.76
CA PRO A 473 27.94 -36.97 -15.20
C PRO A 473 27.18 -38.11 -15.89
N ILE A 474 26.14 -37.75 -16.66
CA ILE A 474 25.70 -38.58 -17.77
C ILE A 474 26.76 -38.41 -18.86
N GLY A 475 27.52 -39.47 -19.09
CA GLY A 475 28.43 -39.58 -20.20
C GLY A 475 29.26 -40.86 -20.12
N ILE A 476 28.80 -41.91 -20.82
CA ILE A 476 29.48 -42.55 -21.97
C ILE A 476 28.79 -43.90 -22.24
N ILE A 477 28.13 -43.95 -23.40
CA ILE A 477 28.09 -45.03 -24.41
C ILE A 477 28.10 -46.49 -23.91
N MET A 478 26.97 -47.18 -24.12
CA MET A 478 26.85 -48.17 -25.21
C MET A 478 25.55 -47.94 -25.96
#